data_AF-A0A3B9YP20-F1
#
_entry.id   AF-A0A3B9YP20-F1
#
_cell.length_a   1.000
_cell.length_b   1.000
_cell.length_c   1.000
_cell.angle_alpha   90.00
_cell.angle_beta   90.00
_cell.angle_gamma   90.00
#
_symmetry.space_group_name_H-M   'P 1'
#
loop_
_entity.id
_entity.type
_entity.pdbx_description
1 polymer ?
#
loop_
_entity_poly.entity_id
_entity_poly.type
_entity_poly.pdbx_seq_one_letter_code
_entity_poly.pdbx_strand_id
1 'polypeptide(L)' 'MSSSDEIIRIEQVSKRFGAVTAVDAVDLDIIRGEFFSLLGPSGCG' A
#
# COMPACT_ATOMS: atom_id res chain seq x y z
N MET A 1 15.33 -6.53 -10.85
CA MET A 1 14.47 -7.49 -10.13
C MET A 1 13.24 -7.69 -11.01
N SER A 2 12.86 -8.93 -11.29
CA SER A 2 11.86 -9.26 -12.32
C SER A 2 10.46 -9.23 -11.73
N SER A 3 9.51 -8.51 -12.36
CA SER A 3 8.09 -8.40 -11.95
C SER A 3 7.36 -9.75 -11.82
N SER A 4 7.94 -10.84 -12.33
CA SER A 4 7.40 -12.20 -12.27
C SER A 4 7.17 -12.77 -10.86
N ASP A 5 7.74 -12.17 -9.80
CA ASP A 5 7.58 -12.63 -8.42
C ASP A 5 6.65 -11.76 -7.55
N GLU A 6 6.10 -10.66 -8.09
CA GLU A 6 5.10 -9.84 -7.39
C GLU A 6 3.80 -10.64 -7.21
N ILE A 7 3.30 -10.72 -5.96
CA ILE A 7 2.05 -11.43 -5.64
C ILE A 7 0.93 -10.47 -5.24
N ILE A 8 1.28 -9.28 -4.75
CA ILE A 8 0.35 -8.18 -4.51
C ILE A 8 0.97 -6.92 -5.13
N ARG A 9 0.15 -6.17 -5.86
CA ARG A 9 0.50 -4.87 -6.43
C ARG A 9 -0.63 -3.88 -6.22
N ILE A 10 -0.28 -2.71 -5.71
CA ILE A 10 -1.15 -1.57 -5.48
C ILE A 10 -0.54 -0.41 -6.27
N GLU A 11 -1.34 0.21 -7.14
CA GLU A 11 -0.89 1.32 -7.99
C GLU A 11 -1.78 2.52 -7.74
N GLN A 12 -1.18 3.63 -7.30
CA GLN A 12 -1.81 4.94 -7.13
C GLN A 12 -3.13 4.89 -6.33
N VAL A 13 -3.22 4.01 -5.33
CA VAL A 13 -4.45 3.85 -4.57
C VAL A 13 -4.64 5.02 -3.61
N SER A 14 -5.85 5.59 -3.65
CA SER A 14 -6.25 6.69 -2.78
C SER A 14 -7.56 6.36 -2.08
N LYS A 15 -7.70 6.80 -0.82
CA LYS A 15 -8.92 6.64 -0.02
C LYS A 15 -9.27 7.94 0.67
N ARG A 16 -10.52 8.37 0.51
CA ARG A 16 -11.08 9.57 1.14
C ARG A 16 -12.28 9.25 2.02
N PHE A 17 -12.35 9.93 3.16
CA PHE A 17 -13.51 9.97 4.05
C PHE A 17 -13.97 11.42 4.17
N GLY A 18 -14.97 11.80 3.38
CA GLY A 18 -15.41 13.19 3.27
C GLY A 18 -14.26 14.10 2.83
N ALA A 19 -13.92 15.09 3.66
CA ALA A 19 -12.84 16.02 3.40
C ALA A 19 -11.43 15.44 3.65
N VAL A 20 -11.32 14.32 4.36
CA VAL A 20 -10.03 13.73 4.73
C VAL A 20 -9.56 12.78 3.65
N THR A 21 -8.34 12.97 3.15
CA THR A 21 -7.61 11.98 2.36
C THR A 21 -6.80 11.12 3.33
N ALA A 22 -7.23 9.87 3.54
CA ALA A 22 -6.61 8.94 4.46
C ALA A 22 -5.44 8.19 3.80
N VAL A 23 -5.61 7.84 2.53
CA VAL A 23 -4.55 7.28 1.67
C VAL A 23 -4.46 8.15 0.41
N ASP A 24 -3.26 8.56 0.03
CA ASP A 24 -3.02 9.45 -1.12
C ASP A 24 -2.00 8.82 -2.07
N ALA A 25 -2.47 8.39 -3.25
CA ALA A 25 -1.68 7.86 -4.36
C ALA A 25 -0.56 6.89 -3.95
N VAL A 26 -0.90 5.89 -3.14
CA VAL A 26 0.08 4.92 -2.63
C VAL A 26 0.35 3.83 -3.66
N ASP A 27 1.64 3.60 -3.92
CA ASP A 27 2.16 2.43 -4.63
C ASP A 27 2.77 1.43 -3.64
N LEU A 28 2.46 0.15 -3.79
CA LEU A 28 3.02 -0.93 -2.96
C LEU A 28 3.09 -2.24 -3.76
N ASP A 29 4.26 -2.85 -3.76
CA ASP A 29 4.49 -4.18 -4.29
C ASP A 29 4.91 -5.11 -3.15
N ILE A 30 4.32 -6.31 -3.10
CA ILE A 30 4.72 -7.38 -2.18
C ILE A 30 5.06 -8.60 -3.03
N ILE A 31 6.25 -9.15 -2.83
CA ILE A 31 6.72 -10.31 -3.58
C ILE A 31 6.36 -11.63 -2.89
N ARG A 32 6.38 -12.72 -3.66
CA ARG A 32 6.14 -14.06 -3.16
C ARG A 32 7.10 -14.41 -2.02
N GLY A 33 6.55 -14.78 -0.87
CA GLY A 33 7.32 -15.21 0.30
C GLY A 33 7.81 -14.05 1.19
N GLU A 34 7.47 -12.80 0.84
CA GLU A 34 7.77 -11.64 1.67
C GLU A 34 6.83 -11.56 2.88
N PHE A 35 7.41 -11.33 4.06
CA PHE A 35 6.67 -10.96 5.25
C PHE A 35 6.64 -9.43 5.37
N PHE A 36 5.47 -8.85 5.14
CA PHE A 36 5.27 -7.39 5.13
C PHE A 36 4.37 -6.94 6.28
N SER A 37 4.68 -5.78 6.88
CA SER A 37 3.87 -5.18 7.95
C SER A 37 3.82 -3.66 7.79
N LEU A 38 2.62 -3.08 7.96
CA LEU A 38 2.40 -1.64 8.01
C LEU A 38 2.34 -1.18 9.46
N LEU A 39 3.17 -0.19 9.81
CA LEU A 39 3.27 0.36 11.15
C LEU A 39 3.06 1.87 11.12
N GLY A 40 2.33 2.38 12.10
CA GLY A 40 2.18 3.82 12.31
C GLY A 40 1.24 4.15 13.47
N PRO A 41 1.19 5.42 13.88
CA PRO A 41 0.31 5.88 14.95
C PRO A 41 -1.17 5.77 14.55
N SER A 42 -2.07 5.85 15.54
CA SER A 42 -3.52 5.83 15.27
C SER A 42 -3.91 6.89 14.23
N GLY A 43 -4.52 6.44 13.12
CA GLY A 43 -4.98 7.30 12.02
C GLY A 43 -3.94 7.66 10.96
N CYS A 44 -2.80 6.95 10.88
CA CYS A 44 -1.76 7.18 9.87
C CYS A 44 -2.09 6.69 8.45
N GLY A 45 -3.27 6.11 8.25
CA GLY A 45 -3.76 5.59 6.98
C GLY A 45 -5.26 5.46 6.97
#